data_AF-A0A8D8YU28-F1
#
_entry.id   AF-A0A8D8YU28-F1
#
_cell.length_a   1.000
_cell.length_b   1.000
_cell.length_c   1.000
_cell.angle_alpha   90.00
_cell.angle_beta   90.00
_cell.angle_gamma   90.00
#
_symmetry.space_group_name_H-M   'P 1'
#
loop_
_entity.id
_entity.type
_entity.pdbx_description
1 polymer ?
#
loop_
_entity_poly.entity_id
_entity_poly.type
_entity_poly.pdbx_seq_one_letter_code
_entity_poly.pdbx_strand_id
1 'polypeptide(L)'
;AYFREDIGVNLHHWHWHLVYPNNGPLNIVNKDRRGELFYYMHQQILARYNAERLSNKLLRTRKFNNLRGPIPEAYFSKLDAANTSKTWPARTKNATLSDLNRDKESFRFELSDLDRWRDRISIKPLPPVSHYMCDTEPWEKLL
;
A
#
# COMPACT_ATOMS: atom_id res chain seq x y z
N ALA A 1 1.31 18.07 -9.95
CA ALA A 1 0.34 17.25 -10.70
C ALA A 1 1.08 16.30 -11.64
N TYR A 2 1.87 16.85 -12.57
CA TYR A 2 2.57 16.12 -13.64
C TYR A 2 3.18 14.76 -13.22
N PHE A 3 3.90 14.65 -12.11
CA PHE A 3 4.48 13.36 -11.71
C PHE A 3 3.45 12.30 -11.29
N ARG A 4 2.42 12.67 -10.52
CA ARG A 4 1.46 11.71 -9.94
C ARG A 4 0.42 11.25 -10.96
N GLU A 5 0.12 12.12 -11.91
CA GLU A 5 -0.93 11.93 -12.92
C GLU A 5 -0.33 11.62 -14.29
N ASP A 6 0.99 11.41 -14.37
CA ASP A 6 1.64 10.92 -15.59
C ASP A 6 1.16 9.51 -15.93
N ILE A 7 0.84 9.29 -17.19
CA ILE A 7 0.35 8.01 -17.69
C ILE A 7 1.46 6.95 -17.61
N GLY A 8 2.70 7.31 -17.94
CA GLY A 8 3.85 6.39 -17.89
C GLY A 8 4.16 5.88 -16.49
N VAL A 9 4.15 6.77 -15.49
CA VAL A 9 4.37 6.40 -14.08
C VAL A 9 3.27 5.46 -13.58
N ASN A 10 2.00 5.76 -13.87
CA ASN A 10 0.88 4.91 -13.46
C ASN A 10 0.85 3.57 -14.20
N LEU A 11 1.14 3.55 -15.51
CA LEU A 11 1.29 2.33 -16.29
C LEU A 11 2.43 1.46 -15.77
N HIS A 12 3.59 2.06 -15.45
CA HIS A 12 4.71 1.34 -14.87
C HIS A 12 4.33 0.67 -13.55
N HIS A 13 3.68 1.40 -12.64
CA HIS A 13 3.22 0.87 -11.36
C HIS A 13 2.25 -0.31 -11.54
N TRP A 14 1.30 -0.18 -12.47
CA TRP A 14 0.35 -1.26 -12.78
C TRP A 14 1.05 -2.50 -13.37
N HIS A 15 1.89 -2.32 -14.39
CA HIS A 15 2.62 -3.43 -15.01
C HIS A 15 3.59 -4.11 -14.04
N TRP A 16 4.23 -3.37 -13.15
CA TRP A 16 5.10 -3.96 -12.12
C TRP A 16 4.32 -4.92 -11.22
N HIS A 17 3.12 -4.52 -10.77
CA HIS A 17 2.24 -5.40 -9.98
C HIS A 17 1.62 -6.55 -10.76
N LEU A 18 1.46 -6.42 -12.09
CA LEU A 18 1.06 -7.53 -12.95
C LEU A 18 2.18 -8.58 -13.07
N VAL A 19 3.44 -8.15 -13.21
CA VAL A 19 4.60 -9.05 -13.31
C VAL A 19 4.93 -9.68 -11.96
N TYR A 20 4.78 -8.94 -10.86
CA TYR A 20 5.05 -9.39 -9.49
C TYR A 20 3.77 -9.35 -8.63
N PRO A 21 2.81 -10.28 -8.88
CA PRO A 21 1.55 -10.31 -8.15
C PRO A 21 1.76 -10.66 -6.67
N ASN A 22 0.87 -10.18 -5.80
CA ASN A 22 0.94 -10.51 -4.38
C ASN A 22 0.46 -11.93 -4.07
N ASN A 23 -0.53 -12.42 -4.83
CA ASN A 23 -1.28 -13.64 -4.62
C ASN A 23 -1.43 -14.40 -5.94
N GLY A 24 -1.64 -15.71 -5.85
CA GLY A 24 -1.81 -16.60 -7.00
C GLY A 24 -1.00 -17.89 -6.86
N PRO A 25 -0.98 -18.73 -7.91
CA PRO A 25 -0.18 -19.95 -7.95
C PRO A 25 1.31 -19.70 -7.64
N LEU A 26 1.95 -20.59 -6.88
CA LEU A 26 3.34 -20.43 -6.43
C LEU A 26 4.33 -20.27 -7.59
N ASN A 27 4.13 -20.96 -8.71
CA ASN A 27 4.96 -20.83 -9.91
C ASN A 27 4.87 -19.42 -10.55
N ILE A 28 3.79 -18.68 -10.31
CA ILE A 28 3.61 -17.31 -10.77
C ILE A 28 4.16 -16.32 -9.73
N VAL A 29 3.91 -16.57 -8.45
CA VAL A 29 4.24 -15.63 -7.38
C VAL A 29 5.71 -15.73 -6.96
N ASN A 30 6.30 -16.92 -6.96
CA ASN A 30 7.67 -17.18 -6.50
C ASN A 30 8.69 -16.79 -7.58
N LYS A 31 8.90 -15.49 -7.75
CA LYS A 31 9.94 -14.90 -8.61
C LYS A 31 11.14 -14.48 -7.79
N ASP A 32 12.31 -14.51 -8.41
CA ASP A 32 13.57 -14.16 -7.76
C ASP A 32 13.50 -12.79 -7.06
N ARG A 33 13.89 -12.79 -5.78
CA ARG A 33 14.00 -11.59 -4.91
C ARG A 33 12.80 -10.63 -4.96
N ARG A 34 11.58 -11.11 -5.27
CA ARG A 34 10.41 -10.23 -5.45
C ARG A 34 10.10 -9.35 -4.24
N GLY A 35 10.41 -9.81 -3.02
CA GLY A 35 10.21 -9.04 -1.79
C GLY A 35 11.19 -7.87 -1.67
N GLU A 36 12.46 -8.09 -2.00
CA GLU A 36 13.45 -7.02 -2.05
C GLU A 36 13.15 -6.03 -3.17
N LEU A 37 12.75 -6.54 -4.34
CA LEU A 37 12.39 -5.70 -5.47
C LEU A 37 11.14 -4.84 -5.17
N PHE A 38 10.17 -5.38 -4.43
CA PHE A 38 9.02 -4.62 -3.94
C PHE A 38 9.48 -3.41 -3.11
N TYR A 39 10.38 -3.63 -2.16
CA TYR A 39 10.95 -2.55 -1.36
C TYR A 39 11.71 -1.54 -2.23
N TYR A 40 12.61 -2.02 -3.11
CA TYR A 40 13.46 -1.16 -3.91
C TYR A 40 12.67 -0.30 -4.90
N MET A 41 11.70 -0.88 -5.62
CA MET A 41 10.87 -0.14 -6.59
C MET A 41 10.11 1.00 -5.91
N HIS A 42 9.42 0.74 -4.80
CA HIS A 42 8.67 1.76 -4.08
C HIS A 42 9.58 2.79 -3.41
N GLN A 43 10.75 2.37 -2.91
CA GLN A 43 11.76 3.28 -2.38
C GLN A 43 12.24 4.26 -3.45
N GLN A 44 12.48 3.80 -4.68
CA GLN A 44 12.87 4.64 -5.80
C GLN A 44 11.76 5.60 -6.25
N ILE A 45 10.49 5.16 -6.30
CA ILE A 45 9.36 6.05 -6.56
C ILE A 45 9.30 7.17 -5.52
N LEU A 46 9.44 6.84 -4.23
CA LEU A 46 9.41 7.84 -3.15
C LEU A 46 10.61 8.80 -3.21
N ALA A 47 11.80 8.31 -3.58
CA ALA A 47 12.98 9.14 -3.76
C ALA A 47 12.78 10.16 -4.89
N ARG A 48 12.32 9.70 -6.07
CA ARG A 48 11.99 10.57 -7.21
C ARG A 48 10.89 11.57 -6.86
N TYR A 49 9.82 11.11 -6.21
CA TYR A 49 8.74 11.99 -5.79
C TYR A 49 9.21 13.08 -4.81
N ASN A 50 10.12 12.75 -3.88
CA ASN A 50 10.72 13.76 -3.01
C ASN A 50 11.61 14.74 -3.77
N ALA A 51 12.39 14.29 -4.76
CA ALA A 51 13.17 15.17 -5.62
C ALA A 51 12.26 16.17 -6.36
N GLU A 52 11.18 15.70 -6.98
CA GLU A 52 10.19 16.56 -7.63
C GLU A 52 9.57 17.58 -6.65
N ARG A 53 9.22 17.15 -5.43
CA ARG A 53 8.68 18.07 -4.41
C ARG A 53 9.66 19.18 -4.06
N LEU A 54 10.93 18.84 -3.84
CA LEU A 54 11.96 19.82 -3.52
C LEU A 54 12.18 20.80 -4.68
N SER A 55 12.21 20.31 -5.92
CA SER A 55 12.28 21.14 -7.14
C SER A 55 11.07 22.08 -7.30
N ASN A 56 9.93 21.74 -6.70
CA ASN A 56 8.71 22.54 -6.69
C ASN A 56 8.48 23.29 -5.37
N LYS A 57 9.53 23.53 -4.57
CA LYS A 57 9.46 24.28 -3.29
C LYS A 57 8.52 23.67 -2.24
N LEU A 58 8.34 22.35 -2.28
CA LEU A 58 7.58 21.60 -1.28
C LEU A 58 8.52 20.82 -0.37
N LEU A 59 8.13 20.67 0.90
CA LEU A 59 8.83 19.80 1.85
C LEU A 59 8.72 18.34 1.42
N ARG A 60 9.65 17.50 1.90
CA ARG A 60 9.59 16.04 1.74
C ARG A 60 8.25 15.47 2.21
N THR A 61 7.83 14.36 1.61
CA THR A 61 6.58 13.69 1.96
C THR A 61 6.60 13.25 3.42
N ARG A 62 5.57 13.61 4.18
CA ARG A 62 5.39 13.21 5.57
C ARG A 62 4.91 11.75 5.63
N LYS A 63 5.54 10.94 6.48
CA LYS A 63 5.10 9.57 6.74
C LYS A 63 3.70 9.57 7.37
N PHE A 64 2.83 8.68 6.93
CA PHE A 64 1.50 8.52 7.49
C PHE A 64 1.52 7.45 8.59
N ASN A 65 1.81 7.88 9.83
CA ASN A 65 1.95 6.99 10.98
C ASN A 65 0.70 6.99 11.90
N ASN A 66 -0.01 8.11 11.99
CA ASN A 66 -1.22 8.22 12.82
C ASN A 66 -2.45 7.89 11.97
N LEU A 67 -2.90 6.63 12.05
CA LEU A 67 -4.06 6.14 11.29
C LEU A 67 -5.40 6.72 11.76
N ARG A 68 -5.48 7.21 13.01
CA ARG A 68 -6.70 7.77 13.61
C ARG A 68 -6.80 9.28 13.43
N GLY A 69 -5.73 9.93 12.97
CA GLY A 69 -5.70 11.36 12.70
C GLY A 69 -6.41 11.73 11.38
N PRO A 70 -6.86 13.00 11.24
CA PRO A 70 -7.38 13.49 9.98
C PRO A 70 -6.29 13.52 8.91
N ILE A 71 -6.65 13.19 7.66
CA ILE A 71 -5.76 13.27 6.49
C ILE A 71 -5.95 14.65 5.84
N PRO A 72 -5.02 15.61 5.99
CA PRO A 72 -5.23 16.96 5.49
C PRO A 72 -5.17 17.06 3.97
N GLU A 73 -4.57 16.08 3.28
CA GLU A 73 -4.48 16.06 1.82
C GLU A 73 -5.75 15.50 1.16
N ALA A 74 -6.56 16.39 0.60
CA ALA A 74 -7.69 16.04 -0.28
C ALA A 74 -7.22 15.58 -1.66
N TYR A 75 -8.01 14.76 -2.34
CA TYR A 75 -7.76 14.39 -3.74
C TYR A 75 -9.06 14.07 -4.49
N PHE A 76 -9.21 14.67 -5.68
CA PHE A 76 -10.35 14.50 -6.58
C PHE A 76 -9.80 14.02 -7.92
N SER A 77 -9.97 12.73 -8.23
CA SER A 77 -9.33 12.09 -9.38
C SER A 77 -9.91 12.54 -10.71
N LYS A 78 -11.19 12.94 -10.74
CA LYS A 78 -11.95 13.24 -11.97
C LYS A 78 -11.95 12.08 -12.98
N LEU A 79 -11.83 10.85 -12.48
CA LEU A 79 -11.89 9.64 -13.28
C LEU A 79 -13.29 9.03 -13.24
N ASP A 80 -13.76 8.60 -14.39
CA ASP A 80 -15.06 7.93 -14.55
C ASP A 80 -14.85 6.49 -15.03
N ALA A 81 -15.52 5.55 -14.38
CA ALA A 81 -15.48 4.14 -14.73
C ALA A 81 -16.53 3.84 -15.80
N ALA A 82 -16.08 3.74 -17.06
CA ALA A 82 -16.96 3.53 -18.22
C ALA A 82 -17.81 2.25 -18.12
N ASN A 83 -17.32 1.21 -17.43
CA ASN A 83 -18.02 -0.07 -17.29
C ASN A 83 -19.20 -0.04 -16.28
N THR A 84 -19.23 0.94 -15.37
CA THR A 84 -20.24 1.03 -14.32
C THR A 84 -20.99 2.37 -14.35
N SER A 85 -20.58 3.29 -15.22
CA SER A 85 -21.04 4.68 -15.26
C SER A 85 -20.94 5.39 -13.91
N LYS A 86 -19.99 4.96 -13.06
CA LYS A 86 -19.73 5.55 -11.74
C LYS A 86 -18.42 6.29 -11.75
N THR A 87 -18.38 7.41 -11.03
CA THR A 87 -17.16 8.17 -10.83
C THR A 87 -16.34 7.56 -9.70
N TRP A 88 -15.01 7.68 -9.76
CA TRP A 88 -14.16 7.30 -8.64
C TRP A 88 -14.35 8.30 -7.49
N PRO A 89 -14.77 7.86 -6.29
CA PRO A 89 -15.13 8.78 -5.21
C PRO A 89 -13.90 9.57 -4.74
N ALA A 90 -14.10 10.88 -4.55
CA ALA A 90 -13.06 11.76 -4.05
C ALA A 90 -12.87 11.62 -2.53
N ARG A 91 -11.65 11.91 -2.05
CA ARG A 91 -11.37 12.06 -0.62
C ARG A 91 -11.33 13.53 -0.26
N THR A 92 -12.27 13.98 0.57
CA THR A 92 -12.34 15.35 1.06
C THR A 92 -11.20 15.66 2.03
N LYS A 93 -10.95 16.95 2.24
CA LYS A 93 -9.93 17.43 3.18
C LYS A 93 -10.27 16.96 4.61
N ASN A 94 -9.27 16.54 5.37
CA ASN A 94 -9.39 16.07 6.75
C ASN A 94 -10.27 14.83 6.93
N ALA A 95 -10.46 14.02 5.89
CA ALA A 95 -11.11 12.72 6.04
C ALA A 95 -10.32 11.83 7.02
N THR A 96 -11.03 11.12 7.88
CA THR A 96 -10.48 10.15 8.83
C THR A 96 -10.70 8.74 8.33
N LEU A 97 -9.80 7.82 8.66
CA LEU A 97 -10.03 6.40 8.42
C LEU A 97 -11.09 5.87 9.39
N SER A 98 -11.85 4.88 8.93
CA SER A 98 -12.82 4.14 9.73
C SER A 98 -12.65 2.66 9.48
N ASP A 99 -13.11 1.85 10.43
CA ASP A 99 -13.17 0.40 10.25
C ASP A 99 -14.07 0.06 9.06
N LEU A 100 -13.71 -1.00 8.34
CA LEU A 100 -14.38 -1.43 7.13
C LEU A 100 -15.20 -2.67 7.46
N ASN A 101 -16.53 -2.52 7.46
CA ASN A 101 -17.46 -3.65 7.50
C ASN A 101 -18.35 -3.60 6.26
N ARG A 102 -18.03 -4.44 5.27
CA ARG A 102 -18.77 -4.55 4.01
C ARG A 102 -19.30 -5.97 3.86
N ASP A 103 -20.48 -6.22 4.43
CA ASP A 103 -21.09 -7.55 4.42
C ASP A 103 -21.30 -8.09 3.00
N LYS A 104 -21.65 -7.23 2.03
CA LYS A 104 -21.82 -7.61 0.62
C LYS A 104 -20.54 -8.12 -0.05
N GLU A 105 -19.38 -7.68 0.43
CA GLU A 105 -18.06 -8.04 -0.10
C GLU A 105 -17.37 -9.09 0.79
N SER A 106 -18.05 -9.58 1.84
CA SER A 106 -17.47 -10.43 2.90
C SER A 106 -16.15 -9.88 3.44
N PHE A 107 -16.01 -8.56 3.49
CA PHE A 107 -14.78 -7.87 3.86
C PHE A 107 -14.96 -7.16 5.20
N ARG A 108 -14.25 -7.66 6.22
CA ARG A 108 -14.16 -7.06 7.55
C ARG A 108 -12.70 -6.76 7.85
N PHE A 109 -12.42 -5.51 8.20
CA PHE A 109 -11.07 -5.05 8.45
C PHE A 109 -11.09 -3.88 9.44
N GLU A 110 -10.36 -4.01 10.54
CA GLU A 110 -10.29 -2.99 11.58
C GLU A 110 -8.96 -2.25 11.56
N LEU A 111 -8.97 -0.98 12.00
CA LEU A 111 -7.73 -0.22 12.21
C LEU A 111 -6.84 -0.84 13.30
N SER A 112 -7.46 -1.57 14.24
CA SER A 112 -6.77 -2.35 15.27
C SER A 112 -5.85 -3.43 14.66
N ASP A 113 -6.23 -4.01 13.52
CA ASP A 113 -5.42 -5.00 12.81
C ASP A 113 -4.13 -4.41 12.27
N LEU A 114 -4.20 -3.20 11.71
CA LEU A 114 -3.03 -2.47 11.23
C LEU A 114 -2.06 -2.13 12.35
N ASP A 115 -2.57 -1.68 13.50
CA ASP A 115 -1.76 -1.41 14.68
C ASP A 115 -1.05 -2.71 15.14
N ARG A 116 -1.78 -3.83 15.20
CA ARG A 116 -1.23 -5.14 15.55
C ARG A 116 -0.15 -5.63 14.58
N TRP A 117 -0.37 -5.50 13.28
CA TRP A 117 0.61 -5.92 12.27
C TRP A 117 1.84 -5.04 12.25
N ARG A 118 1.66 -3.72 12.38
CA ARG A 118 2.78 -2.77 12.54
C ARG A 118 3.63 -3.17 13.73
N ASP A 119 3.02 -3.43 14.87
CA ASP A 119 3.75 -3.73 16.11
C ASP A 119 4.52 -5.06 16.03
N ARG A 120 4.01 -6.04 15.27
CA ARG A 120 4.71 -7.32 14.99
C ARG A 120 5.89 -7.16 14.04
N ILE A 121 5.77 -6.28 13.04
CA ILE A 121 6.82 -6.02 12.06
C ILE A 121 7.88 -5.06 12.64
N SER A 122 7.46 -4.11 13.48
CA SER A 122 8.38 -3.18 14.12
C SER A 122 9.22 -3.92 15.15
N ILE A 123 10.51 -4.06 14.88
CA ILE A 123 11.50 -4.56 15.82
C ILE A 123 11.50 -3.61 17.02
N LYS A 124 10.82 -3.97 18.11
CA LYS A 124 11.04 -3.32 19.41
C LYS A 124 12.48 -3.63 19.85
N PRO A 125 13.17 -2.70 20.53
CA PRO A 125 14.51 -3.00 21.00
C PRO A 125 14.45 -4.14 22.04
N LEU A 126 15.28 -5.17 21.81
CA LEU A 126 15.72 -6.30 22.67
C LEU A 126 15.07 -7.68 22.41
N PRO A 127 15.81 -8.83 22.45
CA PRO A 127 17.26 -9.09 22.37
C PRO A 127 17.64 -9.69 20.96
N PRO A 128 18.78 -10.38 20.71
CA PRO A 128 19.42 -10.49 19.37
C PRO A 128 18.78 -11.55 18.46
N VAL A 129 17.47 -11.53 18.31
CA VAL A 129 16.77 -12.50 17.47
C VAL A 129 16.37 -11.81 16.17
N SER A 130 17.24 -11.88 15.17
CA SER A 130 17.01 -11.43 13.79
C SER A 130 16.05 -12.33 13.00
N HIS A 131 15.24 -13.14 13.67
CA HIS A 131 14.41 -14.17 13.05
C HIS A 131 12.94 -13.81 13.19
N TYR A 132 12.22 -13.84 12.07
CA TYR A 132 10.76 -13.78 12.05
C TYR A 132 10.21 -15.19 12.23
N MET A 133 9.12 -15.32 12.99
CA MET A 133 8.39 -16.59 13.10
C MET A 133 7.76 -16.89 11.73
N CYS A 134 8.10 -18.06 11.16
CA CYS A 134 7.53 -18.54 9.91
C CYS A 134 6.50 -19.61 10.25
N ASP A 135 5.21 -19.33 10.03
CA ASP A 135 4.16 -20.33 10.13
C ASP A 135 4.23 -21.21 8.89
N THR A 136 5.06 -22.26 8.93
CA THR A 136 5.13 -23.27 7.85
C THR A 136 4.17 -24.43 8.06
N GLU A 137 3.09 -24.27 8.83
CA GLU A 137 2.08 -25.32 8.88
C GLU A 137 1.36 -25.41 7.52
N PRO A 138 1.37 -26.58 6.86
CA PRO A 138 0.59 -26.77 5.65
C PRO A 138 -0.88 -26.62 5.99
N TRP A 139 -1.60 -25.78 5.25
CA TRP A 139 -3.05 -25.58 5.35
C TRP A 139 -3.90 -26.85 5.10
N GLU A 140 -3.27 -28.01 4.89
CA GLU A 140 -3.88 -29.32 4.64
C GLU A 140 -4.35 -30.05 5.91
N LYS A 141 -4.21 -29.48 7.12
CA LYS A 141 -4.66 -30.11 8.38
C LYS A 141 -5.94 -29.52 9.00
N LEU A 142 -6.70 -28.71 8.26
CA LEU A 142 -7.99 -28.15 8.69
C LEU A 142 -9.16 -28.48 7.74
N LEU A 143 -9.14 -29.67 7.14
CA LEU A 143 -10.29 -30.36 6.54
C LEU A 143 -10.37 -31.78 7.10
#